data_AF-A0A6B3GDE2-F1
#
_entry.id   AF-A0A6B3GDE2-F1
#
_cell.length_a   1.000
_cell.length_b   1.000
_cell.length_c   1.000
_cell.angle_alpha   90.00
_cell.angle_beta   90.00
_cell.angle_gamma   90.00
#
_symmetry.space_group_name_H-M   'P 1'
#
loop_
_entity.id
_entity.type
_entity.pdbx_description
1 polymer ?
#
loop_
_entity_poly.entity_id
_entity_poly.type
_entity_poly.pdbx_seq_one_letter_code
_entity_poly.pdbx_strand_id
1 'polypeptide(L)'
;MPQLPAPAYPAETHARLKADAEAIIARYPDSRSALLPMLHLVQSEEGYVTRTGMAFCAELLGLTTAEVTAVATFYTMYRRKPSGDYQVGVCTNTLCAVMGGDAIFDELKEHLGVGNDETTEDGRITLEHIECNAACDYAPVVMVNWEFFDNQTPDSAKRLVDDLREGRTVEPTRGAPLCTYKETARILAGFPDERPGAVEATGGAGPASLIGLKLAKGELPQQRVVHPRGQDGADAPDATGHAPSPAEHLSSHDAPQQTAPADPENPAGPVTGDGSEEGK
;
A
#
# COMPACT_ATOMS: atom_id res chain seq x y z
N MET A 1 -30.87 6.77 -15.91
CA MET A 1 -29.59 6.23 -16.41
C MET A 1 -28.67 7.42 -16.68
N PRO A 2 -27.36 7.33 -16.39
CA PRO A 2 -26.44 8.38 -16.80
C PRO A 2 -26.47 8.54 -18.32
N GLN A 3 -26.43 9.77 -18.81
CA GLN A 3 -26.48 10.04 -20.25
C GLN A 3 -25.17 9.57 -20.93
N LEU A 4 -25.32 8.86 -22.05
CA LEU A 4 -24.24 8.47 -22.95
C LEU A 4 -24.27 9.37 -24.20
N PRO A 5 -23.11 9.72 -24.78
CA PRO A 5 -21.76 9.42 -24.29
C PRO A 5 -21.36 10.25 -23.06
N ALA A 6 -20.27 9.86 -22.39
CA ALA A 6 -19.67 10.69 -21.34
C ALA A 6 -19.23 12.05 -21.92
N PRO A 7 -19.32 13.15 -21.15
CA PRO A 7 -18.80 14.43 -21.62
C PRO A 7 -17.29 14.34 -21.84
N ALA A 8 -16.76 15.05 -22.83
CA ALA A 8 -15.31 15.16 -23.02
C ALA A 8 -14.71 16.12 -21.97
N TYR A 9 -13.42 15.97 -21.67
CA TYR A 9 -12.69 16.97 -20.89
C TYR A 9 -12.69 18.32 -21.62
N PRO A 10 -12.66 19.45 -20.89
CA PRO A 10 -12.34 20.76 -21.47
C PRO A 10 -11.03 20.68 -22.27
N ALA A 11 -10.94 21.43 -23.38
CA ALA A 11 -9.83 21.30 -24.33
C ALA A 11 -8.44 21.49 -23.68
N GLU A 12 -8.32 22.42 -22.73
CA GLU A 12 -7.08 22.67 -21.99
C GLU A 12 -6.73 21.49 -21.07
N THR A 13 -7.68 21.00 -20.29
CA THR A 13 -7.51 19.82 -19.43
C THR A 13 -7.13 18.60 -20.26
N HIS A 14 -7.81 18.38 -21.38
CA HIS A 14 -7.51 17.29 -22.30
C HIS A 14 -6.08 17.39 -22.84
N ALA A 15 -5.65 18.57 -23.28
CA ALA A 15 -4.29 18.76 -23.81
C ALA A 15 -3.21 18.49 -22.76
N ARG A 16 -3.40 18.97 -21.52
CA ARG A 16 -2.48 18.71 -20.40
C ARG A 16 -2.41 17.22 -20.06
N LEU A 17 -3.55 16.57 -19.86
CA LEU A 17 -3.60 15.14 -19.53
C LEU A 17 -3.05 14.27 -20.66
N LYS A 18 -3.25 14.66 -21.92
CA LYS A 18 -2.70 13.93 -23.07
C LYS A 18 -1.18 13.94 -23.07
N ALA A 19 -0.54 15.09 -22.80
CA ALA A 19 0.92 15.16 -22.71
C ALA A 19 1.47 14.26 -21.59
N ASP A 20 0.84 14.28 -20.42
CA ASP A 20 1.20 13.41 -19.30
C ASP A 20 0.97 11.92 -19.63
N ALA A 21 -0.15 11.59 -20.29
CA ALA A 21 -0.46 10.23 -20.71
C ALA A 21 0.54 9.69 -21.73
N GLU A 22 0.95 10.49 -22.71
CA GLU A 22 1.98 10.12 -23.69
C GLU A 22 3.31 9.80 -22.98
N ALA A 23 3.68 10.56 -21.94
CA ALA A 23 4.86 10.29 -21.13
C ALA A 23 4.76 8.98 -20.32
N ILE A 24 3.56 8.62 -19.85
CA ILE A 24 3.32 7.32 -19.20
C ILE A 24 3.41 6.18 -20.23
N ILE A 25 2.73 6.31 -21.37
CA ILE A 25 2.68 5.29 -22.43
C ILE A 25 4.09 4.98 -22.93
N ALA A 26 4.93 6.00 -23.11
CA ALA A 26 6.30 5.85 -23.58
C ALA A 26 7.22 5.00 -22.67
N ARG A 27 6.80 4.71 -21.42
CA ARG A 27 7.55 3.86 -20.48
C ARG A 27 7.38 2.37 -20.76
N TYR A 28 6.41 2.00 -21.58
CA TYR A 28 6.04 0.62 -21.83
C TYR A 28 6.21 0.25 -23.30
N PRO A 29 6.67 -0.97 -23.61
CA PRO A 29 6.74 -1.45 -24.99
C PRO A 29 5.35 -1.70 -25.59
N ASP A 30 4.37 -2.07 -24.76
CA ASP A 30 2.95 -2.21 -25.13
C ASP A 30 2.14 -1.11 -24.43
N SER A 31 1.39 -0.32 -25.20
CA SER A 31 0.58 0.76 -24.66
C SER A 31 -0.47 0.27 -23.67
N ARG A 32 -1.01 -0.95 -23.83
CA ARG A 32 -1.99 -1.53 -22.90
C ARG A 32 -1.45 -1.60 -21.47
N SER A 33 -0.13 -1.80 -21.29
CA SER A 33 0.51 -1.86 -19.96
C SER A 33 0.46 -0.53 -19.21
N ALA A 34 0.22 0.59 -19.91
CA ALA A 34 0.07 1.91 -19.29
C ALA A 34 -1.30 2.13 -18.62
N LEU A 35 -2.27 1.21 -18.76
CA LEU A 35 -3.63 1.42 -18.27
C LEU A 35 -3.70 1.72 -16.77
N LEU A 36 -2.93 1.01 -15.94
CA LEU A 36 -2.96 1.22 -14.48
C LEU A 36 -2.48 2.64 -14.10
N PRO A 37 -1.27 3.08 -14.47
CA PRO A 37 -0.84 4.45 -14.18
C PRO A 37 -1.70 5.52 -14.88
N MET A 38 -2.30 5.23 -16.04
CA MET A 38 -3.26 6.15 -16.67
C MET A 38 -4.54 6.33 -15.85
N LEU A 39 -5.04 5.27 -15.20
CA LEU A 39 -6.19 5.39 -14.29
C LEU A 39 -5.86 6.24 -13.06
N HIS A 40 -4.64 6.14 -12.54
CA HIS A 40 -4.14 7.06 -11.51
C HIS A 40 -4.01 8.50 -12.02
N LEU A 41 -3.59 8.71 -13.28
CA LEU A 41 -3.50 10.04 -13.88
C LEU A 41 -4.87 10.73 -13.97
N VAL A 42 -5.90 10.06 -14.50
CA VAL A 42 -7.24 10.67 -14.57
C VAL A 42 -7.85 10.87 -13.18
N GLN A 43 -7.55 9.97 -12.24
CA GLN A 43 -7.92 10.14 -10.84
C GLN A 43 -7.21 11.34 -10.19
N SER A 44 -5.99 11.68 -10.60
CA SER A 44 -5.30 12.89 -10.13
C SER A 44 -5.97 14.19 -10.60
N GLU A 45 -6.68 14.16 -11.74
CA GLU A 45 -7.41 15.32 -12.24
C GLU A 45 -8.73 15.54 -11.51
N GLU A 46 -9.47 14.48 -11.21
CA GLU A 46 -10.86 14.57 -10.75
C GLU A 46 -11.08 14.07 -9.30
N GLY A 47 -10.07 13.47 -8.67
CA GLY A 47 -10.15 12.80 -7.35
C GLY A 47 -10.65 11.35 -7.43
N TYR A 48 -11.24 10.96 -8.56
CA TYR A 48 -11.77 9.63 -8.81
C TYR A 48 -11.82 9.34 -10.32
N VAL A 49 -11.92 8.09 -10.70
CA VAL A 49 -12.02 7.63 -12.10
C VAL A 49 -13.44 7.84 -12.61
N THR A 50 -13.64 8.92 -13.37
CA THR A 50 -14.92 9.23 -14.03
C THR A 50 -15.11 8.44 -15.33
N ARG A 51 -16.33 8.49 -15.89
CA ARG A 51 -16.57 7.97 -17.25
C ARG A 51 -15.78 8.74 -18.32
N THR A 52 -15.53 10.03 -18.09
CA THR A 52 -14.72 10.85 -18.98
C THR A 52 -13.26 10.39 -18.94
N GLY A 53 -12.70 10.15 -17.75
CA GLY A 53 -11.37 9.58 -17.57
C GLY A 53 -11.23 8.18 -18.19
N MET A 54 -12.23 7.30 -18.00
CA MET A 54 -12.21 5.97 -18.63
C MET A 54 -12.26 6.04 -20.16
N ALA A 55 -13.06 6.96 -20.73
CA ALA A 55 -13.11 7.16 -22.18
C ALA A 55 -11.78 7.71 -22.73
N PHE A 56 -11.16 8.64 -22.00
CA PHE A 56 -9.84 9.18 -22.33
C PHE A 56 -8.76 8.09 -22.35
N CYS A 57 -8.72 7.23 -21.33
CA CYS A 57 -7.79 6.08 -21.31
C CYS A 57 -8.06 5.11 -22.45
N ALA A 58 -9.34 4.81 -22.74
CA ALA A 58 -9.73 3.92 -23.82
C ALA A 58 -9.25 4.45 -25.19
N GLU A 59 -9.44 5.74 -25.45
CA GLU A 59 -9.01 6.40 -26.68
C GLU A 59 -7.50 6.29 -26.90
N LEU A 60 -6.70 6.73 -25.91
CA LEU A 60 -5.25 6.79 -26.07
C LEU A 60 -4.57 5.42 -26.12
N LEU A 61 -5.17 4.41 -25.49
CA LEU A 61 -4.62 3.05 -25.46
C LEU A 61 -5.17 2.13 -26.56
N GLY A 62 -6.13 2.60 -27.37
CA GLY A 62 -6.81 1.77 -28.36
C GLY A 62 -7.63 0.64 -27.72
N LEU A 63 -8.16 0.86 -26.52
CA LEU A 63 -8.97 -0.09 -25.76
C LEU A 63 -10.45 0.24 -25.86
N THR A 64 -11.31 -0.72 -25.53
CA THR A 64 -12.73 -0.43 -25.33
C THR A 64 -12.97 0.17 -23.93
N THR A 65 -14.00 0.99 -23.79
CA THR A 65 -14.43 1.49 -22.47
C THR A 65 -14.83 0.36 -21.53
N ALA A 66 -15.26 -0.79 -22.06
CA ALA A 66 -15.60 -1.97 -21.28
C ALA A 66 -14.36 -2.61 -20.63
N GLU A 67 -13.25 -2.74 -21.37
CA GLU A 67 -11.98 -3.22 -20.84
C GLU A 67 -11.43 -2.30 -19.76
N VAL A 68 -11.47 -0.98 -19.99
CA VAL A 68 -11.05 0.02 -19.00
C VAL A 68 -11.92 -0.06 -17.75
N THR A 69 -13.24 -0.16 -17.93
CA THR A 69 -14.19 -0.30 -16.80
C THR A 69 -13.90 -1.56 -16.00
N ALA A 70 -13.62 -2.70 -16.65
CA ALA A 70 -13.29 -3.94 -15.96
C ALA A 70 -12.09 -3.76 -15.02
N VAL A 71 -11.01 -3.14 -15.51
CA VAL A 71 -9.80 -2.87 -14.71
C VAL A 71 -10.07 -1.86 -13.59
N ALA A 72 -10.77 -0.76 -13.87
CA ALA A 72 -11.13 0.26 -12.89
C ALA A 72 -12.07 -0.27 -11.79
N THR A 73 -12.83 -1.34 -12.05
CA THR A 73 -13.67 -2.01 -11.05
C THR A 73 -12.98 -3.15 -10.32
N PHE A 74 -11.90 -3.68 -10.89
CA PHE A 74 -11.17 -4.82 -10.33
C PHE A 74 -10.22 -4.39 -9.21
N TYR A 75 -9.46 -3.31 -9.42
CA TYR A 75 -8.53 -2.79 -8.42
C TYR A 75 -9.23 -1.79 -7.50
N THR A 76 -9.12 -1.99 -6.19
CA THR A 76 -9.75 -1.14 -5.16
C THR A 76 -9.13 0.26 -5.08
N MET A 77 -7.89 0.44 -5.55
CA MET A 77 -7.18 1.73 -5.56
C MET A 77 -7.79 2.79 -6.49
N TYR A 78 -8.69 2.40 -7.39
CA TYR A 78 -9.39 3.31 -8.28
C TYR A 78 -10.77 3.67 -7.72
N ARG A 79 -10.87 4.90 -7.22
CA ARG A 79 -12.14 5.45 -6.74
C ARG A 79 -13.08 5.63 -7.91
N ARG A 80 -14.33 5.18 -7.76
CA ARG A 80 -15.39 5.35 -8.79
C ARG A 80 -16.49 6.32 -8.36
N LYS A 81 -16.34 6.91 -7.18
CA LYS A 81 -17.21 7.93 -6.58
C LYS A 81 -16.33 9.10 -6.11
N PRO A 82 -16.89 10.31 -6.00
CA PRO A 82 -16.19 11.43 -5.38
C PRO A 82 -15.60 11.03 -4.03
N SER A 83 -14.39 11.49 -3.79
CA SER A 83 -13.57 11.19 -2.63
C SER A 83 -13.12 12.50 -1.99
N GLY A 84 -12.81 12.45 -0.70
CA GLY A 84 -12.26 13.58 0.03
C GLY A 84 -10.76 13.75 -0.23
N ASP A 85 -10.22 14.86 0.27
CA ASP A 85 -8.79 15.18 0.18
C ASP A 85 -7.89 14.10 0.81
N TYR A 86 -8.39 13.40 1.83
CA TYR A 86 -7.68 12.36 2.56
C TYR A 86 -8.47 11.05 2.60
N GLN A 87 -7.89 10.00 2.02
CA GLN A 87 -8.37 8.62 2.17
C GLN A 87 -7.77 8.06 3.46
N VAL A 88 -8.60 7.88 4.47
CA VAL A 88 -8.21 7.33 5.79
C VAL A 88 -8.64 5.88 5.83
N GLY A 89 -7.68 4.98 5.61
CA GLY A 89 -7.89 3.55 5.60
C GLY A 89 -7.45 2.89 6.90
N VAL A 90 -8.32 2.11 7.54
CA VAL A 90 -7.99 1.35 8.77
C VAL A 90 -7.81 -0.13 8.44
N CYS A 91 -6.64 -0.68 8.74
CA CYS A 91 -6.40 -2.10 8.59
C CYS A 91 -7.13 -2.89 9.69
N THR A 92 -7.95 -3.83 9.27
CA THR A 92 -8.76 -4.72 10.15
C THR A 92 -8.46 -6.19 9.87
N ASN A 93 -7.41 -6.49 9.11
CA ASN A 93 -6.98 -7.88 8.93
C ASN A 93 -6.41 -8.43 10.24
N THR A 94 -6.29 -9.76 10.34
CA THR A 94 -6.20 -10.54 11.59
C THR A 94 -5.35 -9.93 12.69
N LEU A 95 -4.10 -9.53 12.41
CA LEU A 95 -3.24 -8.97 13.46
C LEU A 95 -3.71 -7.58 13.89
N CYS A 96 -4.07 -6.70 12.96
CA CYS A 96 -4.57 -5.38 13.31
C CYS A 96 -5.91 -5.47 14.05
N ALA A 97 -6.82 -6.35 13.64
CA ALA A 97 -8.07 -6.63 14.37
C ALA A 97 -7.81 -7.01 15.83
N VAL A 98 -6.92 -7.99 16.07
CA VAL A 98 -6.53 -8.40 17.44
C VAL A 98 -5.92 -7.26 18.24
N MET A 99 -5.14 -6.39 17.58
CA MET A 99 -4.47 -5.26 18.22
C MET A 99 -5.38 -4.03 18.41
N GLY A 100 -6.61 -4.03 17.89
CA GLY A 100 -7.60 -2.95 18.07
C GLY A 100 -8.00 -2.19 16.79
N GLY A 101 -7.67 -2.68 15.60
CA GLY A 101 -8.03 -2.10 14.31
C GLY A 101 -9.56 -1.99 14.10
N ASP A 102 -10.31 -3.02 14.49
CA ASP A 102 -11.78 -2.99 14.43
C ASP A 102 -12.37 -1.87 15.29
N ALA A 103 -11.84 -1.72 16.52
CA ALA A 103 -12.25 -0.67 17.44
C ALA A 103 -11.93 0.73 16.88
N ILE A 104 -10.76 0.90 16.25
CA ILE A 104 -10.41 2.17 15.58
C ILE A 104 -11.41 2.49 14.47
N PHE A 105 -11.73 1.51 13.62
CA PHE A 105 -12.63 1.72 12.49
C PHE A 105 -14.04 2.09 12.95
N ASP A 106 -14.60 1.38 13.93
CA ASP A 106 -15.94 1.65 14.45
C ASP A 106 -16.03 3.02 15.14
N GLU A 107 -15.02 3.38 15.94
CA GLU A 107 -14.94 4.68 16.61
C GLU A 107 -14.79 5.84 15.63
N LEU A 108 -14.06 5.66 14.53
CA LEU A 108 -13.97 6.66 13.47
C LEU A 108 -15.27 6.83 12.70
N LYS A 109 -16.01 5.74 12.45
CA LYS A 109 -17.35 5.82 11.82
C LYS A 109 -18.30 6.66 12.67
N GLU A 110 -18.34 6.41 13.97
CA GLU A 110 -19.18 7.18 14.89
C GLU A 110 -18.74 8.65 14.97
N HIS A 111 -17.44 8.89 15.12
CA HIS A 111 -16.88 10.24 15.25
C HIS A 111 -17.07 11.10 13.99
N LEU A 112 -16.90 10.51 12.81
CA LEU A 112 -17.03 11.21 11.52
C LEU A 112 -18.46 11.22 10.98
N GLY A 113 -19.34 10.34 11.50
CA GLY A 113 -20.71 10.19 11.02
C GLY A 113 -20.81 9.60 9.60
N VAL A 114 -19.81 8.81 9.18
CA VAL A 114 -19.75 8.18 7.85
C VAL A 114 -19.54 6.68 7.95
N GLY A 115 -19.99 5.94 6.94
CA GLY A 115 -19.75 4.50 6.77
C GLY A 115 -18.43 4.18 6.05
N ASN A 116 -18.27 2.90 5.71
CA ASN A 116 -17.19 2.46 4.83
C ASN A 116 -17.37 3.03 3.42
N ASP A 117 -16.28 3.50 2.79
CA ASP A 117 -16.26 4.10 1.46
C ASP A 117 -17.10 5.38 1.32
N GLU A 118 -17.43 6.01 2.45
CA GLU A 118 -18.19 7.26 2.50
C GLU A 118 -17.29 8.43 2.87
N THR A 119 -17.71 9.63 2.45
CA THR A 119 -16.93 10.87 2.62
C THR A 119 -17.70 11.83 3.51
N THR A 120 -16.98 12.52 4.39
CA THR A 120 -17.54 13.54 5.29
C THR A 120 -18.18 14.69 4.51
N GLU A 121 -19.17 15.36 5.11
CA GLU A 121 -19.91 16.47 4.47
C GLU A 121 -19.00 17.64 4.04
N ASP A 122 -17.91 17.87 4.78
CA ASP A 122 -16.90 18.87 4.46
C ASP A 122 -15.96 18.45 3.30
N GLY A 123 -16.11 17.25 2.76
CA GLY A 123 -15.31 16.74 1.65
C GLY A 123 -13.86 16.45 2.00
N ARG A 124 -13.49 16.39 3.29
CA ARG A 124 -12.09 16.21 3.72
C ARG A 124 -11.68 14.75 3.83
N ILE A 125 -12.49 13.92 4.48
CA ILE A 125 -12.12 12.54 4.83
C ILE A 125 -13.02 11.56 4.08
N THR A 126 -12.43 10.61 3.37
CA THR A 126 -13.10 9.36 3.00
C THR A 126 -12.60 8.26 3.93
N LEU A 127 -13.51 7.59 4.63
CA LEU A 127 -13.16 6.52 5.56
C LEU A 127 -13.24 5.16 4.84
N GLU A 128 -12.16 4.39 4.90
CA GLU A 128 -12.05 3.10 4.24
C GLU A 128 -11.68 1.99 5.23
N HIS A 129 -12.40 0.89 5.14
CA HIS A 129 -11.99 -0.38 5.71
C HIS A 129 -11.02 -1.03 4.72
N ILE A 130 -9.77 -1.20 5.11
CA ILE A 130 -8.74 -1.74 4.23
C ILE A 130 -8.22 -3.08 4.73
N GLU A 131 -7.77 -3.88 3.77
CA GLU A 131 -7.12 -5.16 4.02
C GLU A 131 -5.65 -4.97 4.45
N CYS A 132 -4.88 -6.06 4.46
CA CYS A 132 -3.49 -6.05 4.91
C CYS A 132 -2.58 -5.15 4.04
N ASN A 133 -1.95 -4.16 4.66
CA ASN A 133 -0.90 -3.32 4.06
C ASN A 133 0.54 -3.80 4.36
N ALA A 134 0.70 -5.04 4.82
CA ALA A 134 2.00 -5.65 5.13
C ALA A 134 2.88 -4.88 6.16
N ALA A 135 2.25 -4.13 7.07
CA ALA A 135 2.90 -3.39 8.16
C ALA A 135 2.56 -3.97 9.55
N CYS A 136 2.45 -5.29 9.62
CA CYS A 136 1.98 -6.05 10.79
C CYS A 136 2.86 -5.85 12.03
N ASP A 137 4.15 -5.60 11.84
CA ASP A 137 5.12 -5.27 12.88
C ASP A 137 4.87 -3.92 13.59
N TYR A 138 3.94 -3.12 13.06
CA TYR A 138 3.51 -1.83 13.61
C TYR A 138 1.99 -1.74 13.88
N ALA A 139 1.31 -2.88 13.93
CA ALA A 139 -0.13 -2.92 14.17
C ALA A 139 -0.56 -2.27 15.52
N PRO A 140 -1.74 -1.61 15.59
CA PRO A 140 -2.68 -1.32 14.50
C PRO A 140 -2.21 -0.22 13.55
N VAL A 141 -2.48 -0.40 12.25
CA VAL A 141 -2.05 0.52 11.20
C VAL A 141 -3.25 1.25 10.59
N VAL A 142 -3.18 2.57 10.58
CA VAL A 142 -4.00 3.44 9.74
C VAL A 142 -3.14 3.94 8.58
N MET A 143 -3.73 4.11 7.42
CA MET A 143 -3.08 4.67 6.24
C MET A 143 -3.83 5.94 5.84
N VAL A 144 -3.10 7.02 5.56
CA VAL A 144 -3.68 8.24 4.99
C VAL A 144 -2.99 8.51 3.67
N ASN A 145 -3.75 8.49 2.57
CA ASN A 145 -3.21 8.73 1.23
C ASN A 145 -1.90 7.97 0.93
N TRP A 146 -1.87 6.67 1.24
CA TRP A 146 -0.72 5.77 1.06
C TRP A 146 0.47 5.93 2.03
N GLU A 147 0.35 6.83 3.00
CA GLU A 147 1.36 6.99 4.05
C GLU A 147 0.95 6.31 5.36
N PHE A 148 1.92 5.78 6.09
CA PHE A 148 1.67 4.93 7.26
C PHE A 148 1.57 5.72 8.57
N PHE A 149 0.48 5.48 9.29
CA PHE A 149 0.24 5.89 10.66
C PHE A 149 0.21 4.64 11.52
N ASP A 150 1.37 4.33 12.10
CA ASP A 150 1.62 3.12 12.87
C ASP A 150 1.18 3.24 14.33
N ASN A 151 1.03 2.09 15.01
CA ASN A 151 0.73 1.98 16.43
C ASN A 151 -0.47 2.83 16.88
N GLN A 152 -1.51 2.89 16.04
CA GLN A 152 -2.67 3.75 16.29
C GLN A 152 -3.55 3.17 17.39
N THR A 153 -4.21 4.08 18.10
CA THR A 153 -5.29 3.81 19.04
C THR A 153 -6.55 4.56 18.60
N PRO A 154 -7.74 4.23 19.11
CA PRO A 154 -8.95 5.00 18.80
C PRO A 154 -8.79 6.50 19.04
N ASP A 155 -8.17 6.88 20.16
CA ASP A 155 -7.93 8.29 20.49
C ASP A 155 -6.94 8.97 19.54
N SER A 156 -5.85 8.28 19.15
CA SER A 156 -4.88 8.88 18.21
C SER A 156 -5.46 9.00 16.81
N ALA A 157 -6.27 8.02 16.39
CA ALA A 157 -6.94 8.04 15.10
C ALA A 157 -7.98 9.18 15.01
N LYS A 158 -8.76 9.42 16.09
CA LYS A 158 -9.67 10.57 16.16
C LYS A 158 -8.94 11.90 16.04
N ARG A 159 -7.85 12.08 16.81
CA ARG A 159 -7.01 13.28 16.70
C ARG A 159 -6.44 13.45 15.28
N LEU A 160 -5.96 12.37 14.68
CA LEU A 160 -5.46 12.36 13.30
C LEU A 160 -6.50 12.91 12.32
N VAL A 161 -7.73 12.39 12.35
CA VAL A 161 -8.77 12.86 11.41
C VAL A 161 -9.23 14.29 11.70
N ASP A 162 -9.27 14.70 12.97
CA ASP A 162 -9.59 16.09 13.34
C ASP A 162 -8.51 17.07 12.87
N ASP A 163 -7.23 16.72 13.07
CA ASP A 163 -6.09 17.49 12.59
C ASP A 163 -6.15 17.69 11.06
N LEU A 164 -6.44 16.62 10.31
CA LEU A 164 -6.60 16.68 8.86
C LEU A 164 -7.77 17.58 8.43
N ARG A 165 -8.92 17.49 9.11
CA ARG A 165 -10.10 18.31 8.80
C ARG A 165 -9.89 19.79 9.11
N GLU A 166 -9.14 20.09 10.17
CA GLU A 166 -8.77 21.44 10.56
C GLU A 166 -7.58 22.00 9.74
N GLY A 167 -7.00 21.20 8.84
CA GLY A 167 -5.87 21.61 8.01
C GLY A 167 -4.57 21.77 8.79
N ARG A 168 -4.44 21.12 9.95
CA ARG A 168 -3.19 21.05 10.69
C ARG A 168 -2.23 20.10 9.96
N THR A 169 -0.94 20.42 10.00
CA THR A 169 0.09 19.55 9.45
C THR A 169 0.17 18.28 10.28
N VAL A 170 0.03 17.15 9.59
CA VAL A 170 0.16 15.81 10.15
C VAL A 170 1.33 15.12 9.47
N GLU A 171 2.22 14.53 10.26
CA GLU A 171 3.37 13.79 9.76
C GLU A 171 3.13 12.28 9.89
N PRO A 172 3.31 11.51 8.80
CA PRO A 172 3.28 10.05 8.87
C PRO A 172 4.37 9.50 9.80
N THR A 173 4.09 8.37 10.45
CA THR A 173 5.12 7.65 11.21
C THR A 173 6.19 7.10 10.28
N ARG A 174 5.79 6.65 9.09
CA ARG A 174 6.68 6.18 8.03
C ARG A 174 6.14 6.60 6.68
N GLY A 175 7.02 7.16 5.85
CA GLY A 175 6.73 7.51 4.47
C GLY A 175 6.91 9.01 4.20
N ALA A 176 6.45 9.46 3.04
CA ALA A 176 6.64 10.82 2.57
C ALA A 176 5.66 11.81 3.24
N PRO A 177 5.95 13.12 3.26
CA PRO A 177 5.02 14.12 3.80
C PRO A 177 3.65 14.02 3.12
N LEU A 178 2.57 14.14 3.88
CA LEU A 178 1.21 14.02 3.34
C LEU A 178 0.92 15.08 2.27
N CYS A 179 0.17 14.67 1.24
CA CYS A 179 -0.47 15.56 0.25
C CYS A 179 -1.93 15.15 0.09
N THR A 180 -2.68 15.92 -0.71
CA THR A 180 -4.05 15.55 -1.09
C THR A 180 -4.08 14.28 -1.93
N TYR A 181 -5.21 13.60 -1.94
CA TYR A 181 -5.37 12.35 -2.69
C TYR A 181 -5.13 12.52 -4.18
N LYS A 182 -5.44 13.69 -4.74
CA LYS A 182 -5.17 14.03 -6.14
C LYS A 182 -3.67 14.09 -6.43
N GLU A 183 -2.90 14.69 -5.53
CA GLU A 183 -1.44 14.75 -5.64
C GLU A 183 -0.83 13.35 -5.46
N THR A 184 -1.30 12.57 -4.48
CA THR A 184 -0.91 11.16 -4.32
C THR A 184 -1.21 10.35 -5.58
N ALA A 185 -2.38 10.51 -6.19
CA ALA A 185 -2.74 9.82 -7.43
C ALA A 185 -1.81 10.23 -8.59
N ARG A 186 -1.34 11.48 -8.64
CA ARG A 186 -0.33 11.90 -9.63
C ARG A 186 1.01 11.20 -9.39
N ILE A 187 1.41 11.06 -8.13
CA ILE A 187 2.64 10.32 -7.77
C ILE A 187 2.51 8.85 -8.16
N LEU A 188 1.37 8.22 -7.88
CA LEU A 188 1.08 6.82 -8.25
C LEU A 188 0.96 6.60 -9.77
N ALA A 189 0.64 7.64 -10.55
CA ALA A 189 0.76 7.61 -12.01
C ALA A 189 2.23 7.60 -12.49
N GLY A 190 3.18 7.68 -11.56
CA GLY A 190 4.62 7.61 -11.79
C GLY A 190 5.23 8.97 -12.14
N PHE A 191 4.65 10.07 -11.70
CA PHE A 191 5.31 11.38 -11.72
C PHE A 191 6.06 11.59 -10.40
N PRO A 192 7.26 12.19 -10.43
CA PRO A 192 8.04 12.38 -9.22
C PRO A 192 7.33 13.33 -8.26
N ASP A 193 7.50 13.07 -6.96
CA ASP A 193 7.14 14.03 -5.93
C ASP A 193 8.26 15.07 -5.79
N GLU A 194 8.01 16.28 -6.27
CA GLU A 194 8.98 17.39 -6.27
C GLU A 194 8.99 18.18 -4.95
N ARG A 195 8.17 17.79 -3.97
CA ARG A 195 8.09 18.50 -2.69
C ARG A 195 9.38 18.29 -1.88
N PRO A 196 9.87 19.32 -1.16
CA PRO A 196 11.10 19.20 -0.38
C PRO A 196 11.04 18.08 0.65
N GLY A 197 12.05 17.21 0.67
CA GLY A 197 12.15 16.11 1.63
C GLY A 197 11.29 14.89 1.30
N ALA A 198 10.48 14.91 0.24
CA ALA A 198 9.60 13.79 -0.09
C ALA A 198 10.37 12.52 -0.45
N VAL A 199 11.43 12.64 -1.25
CA VAL A 199 12.26 11.50 -1.66
C VAL A 199 13.09 10.99 -0.47
N GLU A 200 13.70 11.89 0.31
CA GLU A 200 14.50 11.53 1.48
C GLU A 200 13.67 10.90 2.60
N ALA A 201 12.40 11.29 2.71
CA ALA A 201 11.46 10.75 3.69
C ALA A 201 10.87 9.37 3.29
N THR A 202 11.05 8.92 2.04
CA THR A 202 10.63 7.55 1.66
C THR A 202 11.41 6.53 2.49
N GLY A 203 10.76 6.04 3.54
CA GLY A 203 11.41 5.40 4.67
C GLY A 203 11.95 4.01 4.36
N GLY A 204 13.13 3.70 4.92
CA GLY A 204 13.63 2.34 5.02
C GLY A 204 12.84 1.50 6.03
N ALA A 205 13.21 0.22 6.16
CA ALA A 205 12.66 -0.67 7.18
C ALA A 205 12.85 -0.05 8.58
N GLY A 206 11.74 0.21 9.28
CA GLY A 206 11.80 0.83 10.61
C GLY A 206 12.37 -0.12 11.67
N PRO A 207 12.55 0.35 12.93
CA PRO A 207 13.22 -0.43 13.97
C PRO A 207 12.59 -1.80 14.25
N ALA A 208 11.26 -1.92 14.20
CA ALA A 208 10.56 -3.19 14.46
C ALA A 208 10.85 -4.23 13.37
N SER A 209 10.79 -3.81 12.10
CA SER A 209 11.12 -4.63 10.93
C SER A 209 12.55 -5.17 10.96
N LEU A 210 13.48 -4.40 11.56
CA LEU A 210 14.89 -4.76 11.64
C LEU A 210 15.24 -5.67 12.83
N ILE A 211 14.31 -5.96 13.75
CA ILE A 211 14.59 -6.77 14.95
C ILE A 211 15.15 -8.14 14.57
N GLY A 212 14.53 -8.82 13.59
CA GLY A 212 14.99 -10.14 13.13
C GLY A 212 16.42 -10.12 12.61
N LEU A 213 16.76 -9.10 11.80
CA LEU A 213 18.11 -8.91 11.28
C LEU A 213 19.13 -8.67 12.40
N LYS A 214 18.79 -7.82 13.38
CA LYS A 214 19.67 -7.51 14.51
C LYS A 214 19.92 -8.73 15.39
N LEU A 215 18.90 -9.55 15.63
CA LEU A 215 19.03 -10.83 16.35
C LEU A 215 19.93 -11.80 15.58
N ALA A 216 19.76 -11.92 14.26
CA ALA A 216 20.59 -12.79 13.41
C ALA A 216 22.07 -12.37 13.42
N LYS A 217 22.36 -11.08 13.52
CA LYS A 217 23.73 -10.54 13.64
C LYS A 217 24.31 -10.59 15.05
N GLY A 218 23.53 -11.01 16.05
CA GLY A 218 23.96 -11.01 17.45
C GLY A 218 24.08 -9.61 18.07
N GLU A 219 23.46 -8.59 17.46
CA GLU A 219 23.43 -7.21 17.97
C GLU A 219 22.45 -7.03 19.12
N LEU A 220 21.50 -7.95 19.27
CA LEU A 220 20.53 -8.00 20.36
C LEU A 220 20.67 -9.33 21.12
N PRO A 221 20.50 -9.33 22.46
CA PRO A 221 20.52 -10.56 23.24
C PRO A 221 19.41 -11.50 22.76
N GLN A 222 19.73 -12.78 22.59
CA GLN A 222 18.72 -13.77 22.22
C GLN A 222 17.66 -13.85 23.32
N GLN A 223 16.44 -13.45 22.97
CA GLN A 223 15.27 -13.64 23.82
C GLN A 223 15.01 -15.15 23.90
N ARG A 224 14.92 -15.68 25.12
CA ARG A 224 14.59 -17.08 25.34
C ARG A 224 13.14 -17.30 24.89
N VAL A 225 12.93 -17.96 23.76
CA VAL A 225 11.59 -18.33 23.30
C VAL A 225 11.01 -19.30 24.33
N VAL A 226 10.05 -18.83 25.12
CA VAL A 226 9.29 -19.68 26.04
C VAL A 226 8.16 -20.29 25.22
N HIS A 227 8.24 -21.58 24.94
CA HIS A 227 7.15 -22.28 24.24
C HIS A 227 5.87 -22.20 25.08
N PRO A 228 4.76 -21.63 24.56
CA PRO A 228 3.50 -21.64 25.28
C PRO A 228 2.82 -22.99 25.06
N ARG A 229 3.30 -24.02 25.77
CA ARG A 229 2.52 -25.22 26.07
C ARG A 229 3.10 -25.93 27.29
N GLY A 230 2.60 -25.57 28.47
CA GLY A 230 2.94 -26.22 29.72
C GLY A 230 2.80 -25.30 30.92
N GLN A 231 1.58 -24.87 31.25
CA GLN A 231 1.28 -24.54 32.64
C GLN A 231 1.01 -25.87 33.35
N ASP A 232 2.02 -26.34 34.07
CA ASP A 232 1.96 -27.04 35.36
C ASP A 232 0.78 -28.00 35.57
N GLY A 233 0.98 -29.25 35.15
CA GLY A 233 0.47 -30.38 35.93
C GLY A 233 1.32 -30.52 37.19
N ALA A 234 0.67 -30.51 38.35
CA ALA A 234 1.29 -30.67 39.65
C ALA A 234 2.16 -31.94 39.77
N ASP A 235 3.20 -31.82 40.60
CA ASP A 235 4.00 -32.89 41.22
C ASP A 235 4.93 -33.76 40.35
N ALA A 236 6.22 -33.44 40.34
CA ALA A 236 7.31 -34.42 40.59
C ALA A 236 8.68 -33.74 40.78
N PRO A 237 9.45 -34.07 41.84
CA PRO A 237 10.87 -33.79 41.92
C PRO A 237 11.65 -34.96 41.31
N ASP A 238 12.59 -34.71 40.39
CA ASP A 238 13.99 -35.13 40.58
C ASP A 238 14.88 -34.69 39.41
N ALA A 239 16.12 -34.41 39.78
CA ALA A 239 17.21 -34.01 38.92
C ALA A 239 17.65 -35.15 37.99
N THR A 240 17.54 -34.94 36.68
CA THR A 240 18.50 -35.46 35.70
C THR A 240 18.61 -34.47 34.54
N GLY A 241 19.83 -34.05 34.22
CA GLY A 241 20.11 -33.04 33.21
C GLY A 241 19.58 -33.44 31.83
N HIS A 242 18.69 -32.62 31.29
CA HIS A 242 18.32 -32.69 29.87
C HIS A 242 19.43 -32.02 29.06
N ALA A 243 20.12 -32.79 28.23
CA ALA A 243 21.09 -32.27 27.27
C ALA A 243 20.40 -31.26 26.33
N PRO A 244 21.07 -30.17 25.92
CA PRO A 244 20.49 -29.22 24.99
C PRO A 244 20.15 -29.95 23.68
N SER A 245 18.90 -29.82 23.24
CA SER A 245 18.47 -30.29 21.93
C SER A 245 19.34 -29.61 20.86
N PRO A 246 19.90 -30.34 19.88
CA PRO A 246 20.77 -29.76 18.86
C PRO A 246 20.03 -28.66 18.11
N ALA A 247 20.64 -27.48 18.11
CA ALA A 247 20.21 -26.32 17.34
C ALA A 247 20.38 -26.56 15.83
N GLU A 248 19.53 -27.35 15.17
CA GLU A 248 19.64 -27.59 13.72
C GLU A 248 18.30 -27.80 12.99
N HIS A 249 17.24 -27.12 13.41
CA HIS A 249 16.11 -26.89 12.50
C HIS A 249 15.72 -25.42 12.52
N LEU A 250 16.56 -24.61 11.87
CA LEU A 250 15.99 -23.50 11.11
C LEU A 250 15.03 -24.11 10.09
N SER A 251 13.81 -23.60 10.01
CA SER A 251 12.91 -23.91 8.90
C SER A 251 13.70 -23.83 7.60
N SER A 252 13.54 -24.79 6.70
CA SER A 252 14.21 -24.82 5.38
C SER A 252 13.92 -23.59 4.51
N HIS A 253 13.05 -22.69 4.98
CA HIS A 253 12.67 -21.43 4.36
C HIS A 253 13.31 -20.18 5.00
N ASP A 254 13.93 -20.28 6.18
CA ASP A 254 14.43 -19.12 6.94
C ASP A 254 15.96 -18.92 6.86
N ALA A 255 16.68 -19.78 6.15
CA ALA A 255 18.09 -19.58 5.81
C ALA A 255 18.24 -19.27 4.31
N PRO A 256 19.02 -18.26 3.90
CA PRO A 256 19.38 -18.09 2.50
C PRO A 256 20.06 -19.38 2.01
N GLN A 257 19.46 -20.06 1.04
CA GLN A 257 20.10 -21.23 0.43
C GLN A 257 21.28 -20.78 -0.43
N GLN A 258 22.31 -21.63 -0.57
CA GLN A 258 23.47 -21.46 -1.48
C GLN A 258 23.09 -21.39 -2.98
N THR A 259 21.81 -21.29 -3.29
CA THR A 259 21.28 -21.09 -4.65
C THR A 259 20.70 -19.68 -4.82
N ALA A 260 20.77 -18.84 -3.79
CA ALA A 260 20.33 -17.46 -3.88
C ALA A 260 21.22 -16.70 -4.88
N PRO A 261 20.64 -15.84 -5.74
CA PRO A 261 21.37 -15.11 -6.80
C PRO A 261 22.48 -14.15 -6.30
N ALA A 262 22.71 -14.07 -4.99
CA ALA A 262 23.79 -13.31 -4.36
C ALA A 262 25.02 -14.17 -4.01
N ASP A 263 25.06 -15.46 -4.38
CA ASP A 263 26.20 -16.34 -4.10
C ASP A 263 27.43 -16.00 -4.98
N PRO A 264 28.56 -15.53 -4.39
CA PRO A 264 29.78 -15.25 -5.13
C PRO A 264 30.52 -16.50 -5.66
N GLU A 265 30.20 -17.70 -5.19
CA GLU A 265 30.81 -18.96 -5.65
C GLU A 265 30.04 -19.63 -6.82
N ASN A 266 28.84 -19.15 -7.15
CA ASN A 266 28.06 -19.65 -8.29
C ASN A 266 27.38 -18.50 -9.05
N PRO A 267 28.13 -17.69 -9.83
CA PRO A 267 27.57 -16.55 -10.53
C PRO A 267 26.58 -17.03 -11.59
N ALA A 268 25.35 -16.52 -11.55
CA ALA A 268 24.39 -16.73 -12.62
C ALA A 268 24.97 -16.15 -13.93
N GLY A 269 25.28 -17.03 -14.88
CA GLY A 269 25.78 -16.64 -16.20
C GLY A 269 24.77 -15.75 -16.95
N PRO A 270 25.22 -15.01 -17.98
CA PRO A 270 24.36 -14.08 -18.69
C PRO A 270 23.18 -14.81 -19.33
N VAL A 271 21.97 -14.30 -19.11
CA VAL A 271 20.78 -14.72 -19.85
C VAL A 271 20.94 -14.15 -21.26
N THR A 272 21.54 -14.92 -22.16
CA THR A 272 21.60 -14.57 -23.58
C THR A 272 20.23 -14.72 -24.21
N GLY A 273 19.78 -13.67 -24.88
CA GLY A 273 18.52 -13.64 -25.60
C GLY A 273 18.54 -14.37 -26.95
N ASP A 274 17.30 -14.51 -27.43
CA ASP A 274 16.77 -14.77 -28.77
C ASP A 274 16.95 -16.12 -29.46
N GLY A 275 15.81 -16.57 -29.98
CA GLY A 275 15.62 -17.69 -30.87
C GLY A 275 14.31 -17.54 -31.64
N SER A 276 14.23 -16.50 -32.47
CA SER A 276 13.37 -16.49 -33.66
C SER A 276 13.79 -17.62 -34.60
N GLU A 277 12.86 -18.44 -35.07
CA GLU A 277 13.00 -19.13 -36.36
C GLU A 277 11.64 -19.48 -36.97
N GLU A 278 11.50 -19.11 -38.24
CA GLU A 278 10.37 -19.34 -39.14
C GLU A 278 10.30 -20.79 -39.64
N GLY A 279 9.08 -21.23 -39.97
CA GLY A 279 8.81 -21.98 -41.20
C GLY A 279 8.91 -23.51 -41.20
N LYS A 280 7.76 -24.17 -41.08
CA LYS A 280 7.21 -25.01 -42.15
C LYS A 280 5.70 -25.25 -42.00
#